data_AF-A0A510JN26-F1
#
_entry.id   AF-A0A510JN26-F1
#
_cell.length_a   1.000
_cell.length_b   1.000
_cell.length_c   1.000
_cell.angle_alpha   90.00
_cell.angle_beta   90.00
_cell.angle_gamma   90.00
#
_symmetry.space_group_name_H-M   'P 1'
#
loop_
_entity.id
_entity.type
_entity.pdbx_description
1 polymer ?
#
loop_
_entity_poly.entity_id
_entity_poly.type
_entity_poly.pdbx_seq_one_letter_code
_entity_poly.pdbx_strand_id
1 'polypeptide(L)'
;MELTLDSIKKEVLNMVDESYETNRELMDLILKLYFYENNEMASEEKLLLERDYKNIIQEQGEKFAKEADLDNFRITKIVSAVSYSEKKDIFSELPFEKDLRIFKNVKKIYFLYTKETIESFNKISEDMKGKNIKSFGIQIVGNTIEESYKEIKKLIYAGKISKLDTIFDTTLGMKTLSTAMYRISSERQIRAINWNEKQISRYVVNNGEIKKANGNIHLYPTMTLNFMKEPIKEHLSIYTMINEAIEKMDYHNVAKFYKITGRDDMAFFYSEISKIFDLDKMLDEDSYSFYDKLEEILKKIFNYERSYEKETQNKLKKVICFLLFLILYEDYEDFEKREIEWFKFNDKVFGIKEKDFKKFEEEYFEFDKDKYYYYLMAKVYFLSGKRNKIYLNEVVKKINDEIKADGMEEEFNNLDEITNYIYEDEDVIDFDFEKELKEETLKLTFGETFIKIPCLEAKNNFLEINVNLKANNIKYIPIYKLLEVANTERKLGSNEVRNILENRDRKLRKEAKNPSPISRIFNEVKSVIKEINKLIKEEMKKNNLLEEDFILVNSQKANYSIFISGKFQW
;
A
#
# COMPACT_ATOMS: atom_id res chain seq x y z
N MET A 1 42.29 -23.26 -20.80
CA MET A 1 42.08 -22.00 -21.54
C MET A 1 43.13 -21.03 -21.02
N GLU A 2 44.01 -20.53 -21.88
CA GLU A 2 45.03 -19.55 -21.44
C GLU A 2 44.33 -18.26 -20.96
N LEU A 3 44.77 -17.73 -19.82
CA LEU A 3 44.30 -16.45 -19.30
C LEU A 3 44.99 -15.35 -20.12
N THR A 4 44.21 -14.64 -20.94
CA THR A 4 44.66 -13.52 -21.77
C THR A 4 43.91 -12.26 -21.38
N LEU A 5 44.44 -11.09 -21.73
CA LEU A 5 43.73 -9.82 -21.47
C LEU A 5 42.39 -9.79 -22.22
N ASP A 6 42.34 -10.38 -23.42
CA ASP A 6 41.12 -10.52 -24.20
C ASP A 6 40.08 -11.41 -23.52
N SER A 7 40.51 -12.45 -22.78
CA SER A 7 39.56 -13.29 -22.04
C SER A 7 38.96 -12.56 -20.85
N ILE A 8 39.74 -11.75 -20.13
CA ILE A 8 39.24 -10.86 -19.06
C ILE A 8 38.32 -9.78 -19.64
N LYS A 9 38.74 -9.13 -20.74
CA LYS A 9 37.92 -8.11 -21.43
C LYS A 9 36.57 -8.67 -21.85
N LYS A 10 36.55 -9.88 -22.42
CA LYS A 10 35.31 -10.57 -22.80
C LYS A 10 34.46 -10.92 -21.57
N GLU A 11 35.07 -11.34 -20.46
CA GLU A 11 34.36 -11.59 -19.20
C GLU A 11 33.69 -10.32 -18.67
N VAL A 12 34.38 -9.18 -18.67
CA VAL A 12 33.82 -7.88 -18.27
C VAL A 12 32.71 -7.43 -19.23
N LEU A 13 32.94 -7.52 -20.55
CA LEU A 13 31.94 -7.14 -21.56
C LEU A 13 30.63 -7.92 -21.42
N ASN A 14 30.71 -9.22 -21.08
CA ASN A 14 29.51 -10.03 -20.81
C ASN A 14 28.73 -9.59 -19.55
N MET A 15 29.32 -8.73 -18.70
CA MET A 15 28.71 -8.26 -17.45
C MET A 15 28.15 -6.85 -17.53
N VAL A 16 28.72 -5.98 -18.37
CA VAL A 16 28.38 -4.56 -18.50
C VAL A 16 27.36 -4.30 -19.60
N ASP A 17 26.91 -3.05 -19.71
CA ASP A 17 25.95 -2.60 -20.73
C ASP A 17 26.61 -2.53 -22.14
N GLU A 18 25.81 -2.70 -23.20
CA GLU A 18 26.27 -2.65 -24.61
C GLU A 18 27.00 -1.34 -24.96
N SER A 19 26.69 -0.23 -24.27
CA SER A 19 27.40 1.04 -24.40
C SER A 19 28.92 0.91 -24.21
N TYR A 20 29.37 -0.04 -23.39
CA TYR A 20 30.79 -0.32 -23.17
C TYR A 20 31.45 -1.09 -24.32
N GLU A 21 30.70 -1.85 -25.11
CA GLU A 21 31.24 -2.50 -26.32
C GLU A 21 31.68 -1.47 -27.36
N THR A 22 30.92 -0.38 -27.46
CA THR A 22 31.17 0.70 -28.42
C THR A 22 32.18 1.73 -27.90
N ASN A 23 32.27 1.91 -26.58
CA ASN A 23 33.22 2.82 -25.94
C ASN A 23 34.52 2.11 -25.51
N ARG A 24 35.42 1.90 -26.50
CA ARG A 24 36.71 1.21 -26.28
C ARG A 24 37.60 1.89 -25.24
N GLU A 25 37.63 3.22 -25.22
CA GLU A 25 38.45 4.00 -24.28
C GLU A 25 38.02 3.74 -22.84
N LEU A 26 36.72 3.84 -22.54
CA LEU A 26 36.19 3.60 -21.20
C LEU A 26 36.43 2.15 -20.74
N MET A 27 36.30 1.19 -21.65
CA MET A 27 36.59 -0.21 -21.33
C MET A 27 38.05 -0.47 -21.00
N ASP A 28 38.98 0.12 -21.75
CA ASP A 28 40.40 -0.04 -21.48
C ASP A 28 40.77 0.63 -20.14
N LEU A 29 40.12 1.75 -19.79
CA LEU A 29 40.26 2.39 -18.48
C LEU A 29 39.69 1.57 -17.33
N ILE A 30 38.56 0.88 -17.50
CA ILE A 30 38.02 -0.05 -16.49
C ILE A 30 38.98 -1.21 -16.26
N LEU A 31 39.54 -1.76 -17.34
CA LEU A 31 40.55 -2.82 -17.22
C LEU A 31 41.78 -2.32 -16.45
N LYS A 32 42.23 -1.09 -16.77
CA LYS A 32 43.35 -0.41 -16.08
C LYS A 32 43.05 -0.21 -14.59
N LEU A 33 41.86 0.28 -14.23
CA LEU A 33 41.44 0.54 -12.86
C LEU A 33 41.49 -0.72 -11.98
N TYR A 34 41.03 -1.86 -12.50
CA TYR A 34 40.80 -3.05 -11.67
C TYR A 34 41.88 -4.13 -11.77
N PHE A 35 42.61 -4.24 -12.88
CA PHE A 35 43.48 -5.40 -13.14
C PHE A 35 44.97 -5.07 -13.28
N TYR A 36 45.37 -3.83 -13.55
CA TYR A 36 46.78 -3.49 -13.73
C TYR A 36 47.41 -3.06 -12.40
N GLU A 37 48.45 -3.78 -11.95
CA GLU A 37 49.25 -3.34 -10.80
C GLU A 37 50.25 -2.24 -11.22
N ASN A 38 50.40 -1.21 -10.39
CA ASN A 38 51.36 -0.09 -10.54
C ASN A 38 51.17 0.81 -11.78
N ASN A 39 50.07 0.69 -12.51
CA ASN A 39 49.73 1.65 -13.55
C ASN A 39 49.08 2.88 -12.91
N GLU A 40 49.87 3.94 -12.73
CA GLU A 40 49.31 5.25 -12.37
C GLU A 40 48.35 5.70 -13.48
N MET A 41 47.08 5.90 -13.11
CA MET A 41 46.13 6.54 -14.00
C MET A 41 46.42 8.03 -14.06
N ALA A 42 46.43 8.58 -15.27
CA ALA A 42 46.51 10.02 -15.47
C ALA A 42 45.27 10.69 -14.86
N SER A 43 45.41 11.96 -14.46
CA SER A 43 44.32 12.70 -13.82
C SER A 43 43.08 12.80 -14.72
N GLU A 44 43.27 12.95 -16.03
CA GLU A 44 42.19 13.02 -17.02
C GLU A 44 41.43 11.68 -17.16
N GLU A 45 42.16 10.57 -17.19
CA GLU A 45 41.58 9.20 -17.21
C GLU A 45 40.72 8.96 -15.98
N LYS A 46 41.23 9.34 -14.79
CA LYS A 46 40.51 9.21 -13.54
C LYS A 46 39.23 10.04 -13.57
N LEU A 47 39.30 11.31 -14.00
CA LEU A 47 38.12 12.18 -14.11
C LEU A 47 37.04 11.61 -15.05
N LEU A 48 37.45 10.93 -16.13
CA LEU A 48 36.53 10.28 -17.05
C LEU A 48 35.76 9.14 -16.36
N LEU A 49 36.48 8.25 -15.65
CA LEU A 49 35.88 7.17 -14.86
C LEU A 49 35.00 7.71 -13.72
N GLU A 50 35.41 8.78 -13.03
CA GLU A 50 34.59 9.38 -11.96
C GLU A 50 33.29 9.97 -12.50
N ARG A 51 33.33 10.57 -13.70
CA ARG A 51 32.13 11.11 -14.35
C ARG A 51 31.18 9.98 -14.72
N ASP A 52 31.71 8.93 -15.35
CA ASP A 52 30.96 7.73 -15.70
C ASP A 52 30.30 7.09 -14.47
N TYR A 53 31.06 6.85 -13.39
CA TYR A 53 30.55 6.37 -12.11
C TYR A 53 29.38 7.22 -11.56
N LYS A 54 29.52 8.55 -11.57
CA LYS A 54 28.46 9.47 -11.09
C LYS A 54 27.22 9.42 -11.98
N ASN A 55 27.40 9.29 -13.29
CA ASN A 55 26.30 9.19 -14.25
C ASN A 55 25.48 7.92 -14.01
N ILE A 56 26.14 6.77 -13.81
CA ILE A 56 25.45 5.50 -13.50
C ILE A 56 24.59 5.65 -12.25
N ILE A 57 25.12 6.22 -11.16
CA ILE A 57 24.34 6.44 -9.93
C ILE A 57 23.13 7.35 -10.19
N GLN A 58 23.31 8.40 -10.99
CA GLN A 58 22.22 9.31 -11.35
C GLN A 58 21.14 8.58 -12.16
N GLU A 59 21.51 7.80 -13.17
CA GLU A 59 20.59 7.00 -13.97
C GLU A 59 19.81 5.99 -13.12
N GLN A 60 20.49 5.32 -12.17
CA GLN A 60 19.84 4.43 -11.21
C GLN A 60 18.85 5.20 -10.30
N GLY A 61 19.20 6.42 -9.87
CA GLY A 61 18.31 7.29 -9.10
C GLY A 61 17.08 7.77 -9.87
N GLU A 62 17.24 8.08 -11.16
CA GLU A 62 16.13 8.44 -12.06
C GLU A 62 15.23 7.23 -12.34
N LYS A 63 15.81 6.05 -12.53
CA LYS A 63 15.08 4.79 -12.65
C LYS A 63 14.26 4.50 -11.38
N PHE A 64 14.88 4.64 -10.20
CA PHE A 64 14.21 4.50 -8.91
C PHE A 64 13.03 5.48 -8.78
N ALA A 65 13.23 6.77 -9.06
CA ALA A 65 12.19 7.79 -8.94
C ALA A 65 10.95 7.46 -9.78
N LYS A 66 11.18 6.98 -11.01
CA LYS A 66 10.11 6.53 -11.92
C LYS A 66 9.39 5.28 -11.40
N GLU A 67 10.13 4.30 -10.88
CA GLU A 67 9.57 3.04 -10.39
C GLU A 67 8.84 3.16 -9.06
N ALA A 68 9.28 4.09 -8.20
CA ALA A 68 8.74 4.27 -6.86
C ALA A 68 7.67 5.37 -6.81
N ASP A 69 7.32 5.99 -7.95
CA ASP A 69 6.42 7.15 -8.08
C ASP A 69 6.64 8.19 -6.96
N LEU A 70 7.90 8.62 -6.81
CA LEU A 70 8.29 9.52 -5.74
C LEU A 70 9.25 10.57 -6.21
N ASP A 71 8.94 11.77 -5.73
CA ASP A 71 9.87 12.86 -5.73
C ASP A 71 11.01 12.57 -4.73
N ASN A 72 12.20 12.27 -5.26
CA ASN A 72 13.41 12.03 -4.48
C ASN A 72 13.73 13.16 -3.48
N PHE A 73 13.23 14.39 -3.72
CA PHE A 73 13.37 15.51 -2.80
C PHE A 73 12.57 15.37 -1.50
N ARG A 74 11.57 14.47 -1.44
CA ARG A 74 10.80 14.19 -0.22
C ARG A 74 11.57 13.35 0.81
N ILE A 75 12.58 12.60 0.37
CA ILE A 75 13.40 11.78 1.26
C ILE A 75 14.38 12.68 2.01
N THR A 76 14.24 12.72 3.33
CA THR A 76 15.10 13.51 4.22
C THR A 76 15.88 12.67 5.22
N LYS A 77 15.59 11.37 5.29
CA LYS A 77 16.15 10.42 6.24
C LYS A 77 16.54 9.11 5.55
N ILE A 78 17.69 8.57 5.93
CA ILE A 78 18.13 7.22 5.55
C ILE A 78 18.29 6.38 6.83
N VAL A 79 17.94 5.10 6.77
CA VAL A 79 18.39 4.10 7.74
C VAL A 79 19.28 3.10 7.01
N SER A 80 20.51 2.93 7.46
CA SER A 80 21.49 2.02 6.83
C SER A 80 22.34 1.34 7.88
N ALA A 81 22.87 0.16 7.56
CA ALA A 81 23.75 -0.57 8.46
C ALA A 81 25.21 -0.13 8.33
N VAL A 82 25.98 -0.29 9.40
CA VAL A 82 27.43 -0.04 9.41
C VAL A 82 28.18 -1.34 9.20
N SER A 83 29.17 -1.32 8.30
CA SER A 83 30.10 -2.43 8.06
C SER A 83 31.55 -2.03 8.38
N TYR A 84 32.47 -2.98 8.24
CA TYR A 84 33.92 -2.74 8.31
C TYR A 84 34.53 -2.26 6.99
N SER A 85 33.70 -2.08 5.96
CA SER A 85 34.21 -1.66 4.65
C SER A 85 34.80 -0.25 4.76
N GLU A 86 36.06 -0.10 4.37
CA GLU A 86 36.73 1.19 4.33
C GLU A 86 36.66 1.80 2.93
N LYS A 87 36.30 3.08 2.87
CA LYS A 87 36.36 3.87 1.63
C LYS A 87 37.81 4.19 1.31
N LYS A 88 38.27 3.80 0.12
CA LYS A 88 39.62 4.13 -0.38
C LYS A 88 39.58 5.28 -1.38
N ASP A 89 38.55 5.28 -2.20
CA ASP A 89 38.33 6.22 -3.31
C ASP A 89 36.82 6.35 -3.60
N ILE A 90 36.48 7.00 -4.71
CA ILE A 90 35.09 7.16 -5.13
C ILE A 90 34.43 5.85 -5.61
N PHE A 91 35.21 4.90 -6.15
CA PHE A 91 34.68 3.63 -6.65
C PHE A 91 34.38 2.63 -5.54
N SER A 92 34.88 2.91 -4.33
CA SER A 92 34.68 2.15 -3.09
C SER A 92 33.75 2.86 -2.09
N GLU A 93 32.90 3.78 -2.58
CA GLU A 93 31.88 4.41 -1.75
C GLU A 93 30.93 3.39 -1.11
N LEU A 94 30.61 3.65 0.16
CA LEU A 94 29.65 2.85 0.89
C LEU A 94 28.23 3.05 0.31
N PRO A 95 27.34 2.06 0.39
CA PRO A 95 25.98 2.15 -0.17
C PRO A 95 25.22 3.42 0.24
N PHE A 96 25.24 3.80 1.52
CA PHE A 96 24.60 5.04 1.96
C PHE A 96 25.21 6.32 1.32
N GLU A 97 26.49 6.31 0.92
CA GLU A 97 27.09 7.46 0.21
C GLU A 97 26.55 7.58 -1.20
N LYS A 98 26.30 6.44 -1.87
CA LYS A 98 25.61 6.38 -3.16
C LYS A 98 24.17 6.88 -3.01
N ASP A 99 23.50 6.51 -1.92
CA ASP A 99 22.16 7.01 -1.61
C ASP A 99 22.13 8.53 -1.46
N LEU A 100 23.14 9.13 -0.80
CA LEU A 100 23.27 10.59 -0.69
C LEU A 100 23.48 11.28 -2.04
N ARG A 101 23.98 10.57 -3.06
CA ARG A 101 24.05 11.10 -4.43
C ARG A 101 22.70 11.11 -5.11
N ILE A 102 21.76 10.27 -4.70
CA ILE A 102 20.39 10.23 -5.25
C ILE A 102 19.45 11.15 -4.45
N PHE A 103 19.45 11.01 -3.12
CA PHE A 103 18.54 11.72 -2.21
C PHE A 103 19.19 12.99 -1.66
N LYS A 104 19.21 14.05 -2.48
CA LYS A 104 19.91 15.32 -2.18
C LYS A 104 19.42 16.05 -0.93
N ASN A 105 18.20 15.80 -0.47
CA ASN A 105 17.59 16.47 0.68
C ASN A 105 17.79 15.75 2.01
N VAL A 106 18.56 14.67 2.04
CA VAL A 106 18.85 13.94 3.27
C VAL A 106 19.62 14.82 4.25
N LYS A 107 19.05 14.98 5.44
CA LYS A 107 19.64 15.74 6.55
C LYS A 107 19.96 14.87 7.77
N LYS A 108 19.43 13.64 7.80
CA LYS A 108 19.57 12.72 8.93
C LYS A 108 19.83 11.30 8.42
N ILE A 109 20.75 10.60 9.06
CA ILE A 109 20.99 9.17 8.81
C ILE A 109 20.97 8.43 10.15
N TYR A 110 20.20 7.34 10.23
CA TYR A 110 20.20 6.43 11.36
C TYR A 110 21.05 5.21 10.99
N PHE A 111 22.20 5.09 11.64
CA PHE A 111 23.15 4.02 11.42
C PHE A 111 22.90 2.89 12.40
N LEU A 112 22.58 1.71 11.88
CA LEU A 112 22.42 0.49 12.67
C LEU A 112 23.80 -0.16 12.82
N TYR A 113 24.31 -0.23 14.05
CA TYR A 113 25.66 -0.73 14.33
C TYR A 113 25.65 -1.75 15.47
N THR A 114 26.67 -2.60 15.53
CA THR A 114 26.89 -3.55 16.63
C THR A 114 28.05 -3.07 17.50
N LYS A 115 28.32 -3.72 18.64
CA LYS A 115 29.49 -3.34 19.47
C LYS A 115 30.79 -3.34 18.68
N GLU A 116 30.91 -4.27 17.75
CA GLU A 116 32.11 -4.49 16.99
C GLU A 116 32.28 -3.45 15.86
N THR A 117 31.19 -2.85 15.34
CA THR A 117 31.24 -1.81 14.28
C THR A 117 31.14 -0.37 14.80
N ILE A 118 31.25 -0.15 16.12
CA ILE A 118 31.14 1.18 16.74
C ILE A 118 32.22 2.16 16.26
N GLU A 119 33.46 1.69 16.06
CA GLU A 119 34.55 2.54 15.58
C GLU A 119 34.30 3.01 14.14
N SER A 120 33.80 2.11 13.27
CA SER A 120 33.38 2.45 11.91
C SER A 120 32.26 3.49 11.93
N PHE A 121 31.28 3.33 12.81
CA PHE A 121 30.19 4.31 12.98
C PHE A 121 30.75 5.69 13.37
N ASN A 122 31.67 5.75 14.34
CA ASN A 122 32.24 7.01 14.80
C ASN A 122 32.97 7.75 13.67
N LYS A 123 33.78 7.04 12.87
CA LYS A 123 34.46 7.61 11.69
C LYS A 123 33.46 8.15 10.67
N ILE A 124 32.45 7.34 10.30
CA ILE A 124 31.40 7.75 9.36
C ILE A 124 30.64 8.99 9.89
N SER A 125 30.37 9.03 11.19
CA SER A 125 29.65 10.13 11.85
C SER A 125 30.42 11.45 11.76
N GLU A 126 31.74 11.43 11.92
CA GLU A 126 32.61 12.60 11.75
C GLU A 126 32.59 13.11 10.30
N ASP A 127 32.69 12.21 9.33
CA ASP A 127 32.61 12.56 7.91
C ASP A 127 31.25 13.17 7.52
N MET A 128 30.15 12.64 8.07
CA MET A 128 28.80 13.16 7.83
C MET A 128 28.60 14.57 8.41
N LYS A 129 29.23 14.86 9.55
CA LYS A 129 29.22 16.20 10.15
C LYS A 129 29.82 17.25 9.21
N GLY A 130 30.91 16.90 8.51
CA GLY A 130 31.52 17.75 7.47
C GLY A 130 30.59 18.04 6.29
N LYS A 131 29.62 17.16 6.02
CA LYS A 131 28.60 17.31 4.96
C LYS A 131 27.29 17.95 5.45
N ASN A 132 27.25 18.47 6.69
CA ASN A 132 26.05 19.02 7.33
C ASN A 132 24.89 18.01 7.45
N ILE A 133 25.22 16.72 7.60
CA ILE A 133 24.27 15.63 7.79
C ILE A 133 24.36 15.14 9.25
N LYS A 134 23.21 14.98 9.92
CA LYS A 134 23.16 14.47 11.29
C LYS A 134 23.12 12.94 11.28
N SER A 135 24.15 12.32 11.82
CA SER A 135 24.25 10.87 12.05
C SER A 135 23.75 10.48 13.45
N PHE A 136 22.94 9.43 13.55
CA PHE A 136 22.46 8.86 14.80
C PHE A 136 22.81 7.37 14.83
N GLY A 137 23.58 6.94 15.82
CA GLY A 137 23.88 5.52 16.00
C GLY A 137 22.77 4.82 16.78
N ILE A 138 22.30 3.69 16.25
CA ILE A 138 21.37 2.78 16.92
C ILE A 138 22.08 1.44 17.10
N GLN A 139 22.37 1.09 18.35
CA GLN A 139 23.04 -0.15 18.66
C GLN A 139 22.06 -1.32 18.56
N ILE A 140 22.38 -2.30 17.73
CA ILE A 140 21.67 -3.58 17.67
C ILE A 140 22.36 -4.52 18.66
N VAL A 141 21.61 -4.87 19.72
CA VAL A 141 22.07 -5.77 20.76
C VAL A 141 21.52 -7.16 20.46
N GLY A 142 22.37 -8.04 19.95
CA GLY A 142 22.03 -9.42 19.60
C GLY A 142 22.04 -9.70 18.11
N ASN A 143 21.75 -10.95 17.74
CA ASN A 143 21.87 -11.45 16.37
C ASN A 143 20.56 -11.98 15.80
N THR A 144 19.43 -11.74 16.47
CA THR A 144 18.11 -12.17 16.01
C THR A 144 17.38 -11.10 15.19
N ILE A 145 16.36 -11.53 14.43
CA ILE A 145 15.49 -10.63 13.67
C ILE A 145 14.66 -9.79 14.64
N GLU A 146 14.14 -10.39 15.71
CA GLU A 146 13.27 -9.76 16.71
C GLU A 146 13.97 -8.61 17.46
N GLU A 147 15.25 -8.78 17.82
CA GLU A 147 16.04 -7.73 18.48
C GLU A 147 16.27 -6.54 17.53
N SER A 148 16.68 -6.83 16.29
CA SER A 148 16.86 -5.81 15.24
C SER A 148 15.55 -5.06 14.98
N TYR A 149 14.46 -5.81 14.84
CA TYR A 149 13.11 -5.29 14.64
C TYR A 149 12.69 -4.37 15.78
N LYS A 150 12.91 -4.79 17.04
CA LYS A 150 12.56 -4.01 18.23
C LYS A 150 13.26 -2.65 18.26
N GLU A 151 14.56 -2.60 17.98
CA GLU A 151 15.32 -1.34 18.00
C GLU A 151 14.91 -0.39 16.87
N ILE A 152 14.67 -0.89 15.66
CA ILE A 152 14.17 -0.07 14.55
C ILE A 152 12.75 0.43 14.84
N LYS A 153 11.87 -0.40 15.40
CA LYS A 153 10.48 -0.02 15.70
C LYS A 153 10.37 1.13 16.72
N LYS A 154 11.31 1.23 17.68
CA LYS A 154 11.39 2.38 18.60
C LYS A 154 11.53 3.72 17.85
N LEU A 155 12.23 3.74 16.71
CA LEU A 155 12.36 4.94 15.89
C LEU A 155 11.01 5.36 15.28
N ILE A 156 10.19 4.39 14.89
CA ILE A 156 8.85 4.62 14.33
C ILE A 156 7.94 5.20 15.41
N TYR A 157 7.88 4.57 16.59
CA TYR A 157 7.08 5.05 17.71
C TYR A 157 7.49 6.44 18.19
N ALA A 158 8.78 6.76 18.14
CA ALA A 158 9.29 8.10 18.46
C ALA A 158 9.06 9.14 17.34
N GLY A 159 8.42 8.78 16.22
CA GLY A 159 8.23 9.65 15.06
C GLY A 159 9.53 10.06 14.35
N LYS A 160 10.63 9.33 14.61
CA LYS A 160 11.97 9.64 14.07
C LYS A 160 12.10 9.24 12.60
N ILE A 161 11.40 8.18 12.19
CA ILE A 161 11.32 7.66 10.82
C ILE A 161 9.86 7.44 10.41
N SER A 162 9.56 7.51 9.11
CA SER A 162 8.20 7.35 8.57
C SER A 162 8.21 6.95 7.09
N LYS A 163 7.08 6.42 6.59
CA LYS A 163 6.92 6.05 5.17
C LYS A 163 7.09 7.19 4.17
N LEU A 164 6.84 8.44 4.62
CA LEU A 164 6.78 9.61 3.73
C LEU A 164 8.16 10.20 3.40
N ASP A 165 9.11 10.08 4.33
CA ASP A 165 10.37 10.84 4.29
C ASP A 165 11.62 10.02 4.59
N THR A 166 11.46 8.70 4.78
CA THR A 166 12.53 7.78 5.13
C THR A 166 12.69 6.67 4.09
N ILE A 167 13.94 6.31 3.82
CA ILE A 167 14.29 5.13 3.03
C ILE A 167 15.20 4.19 3.84
N PHE A 168 15.01 2.89 3.66
CA PHE A 168 15.87 1.85 4.22
C PHE A 168 16.87 1.38 3.16
N ASP A 169 18.16 1.47 3.48
CA ASP A 169 19.23 0.86 2.71
C ASP A 169 19.59 -0.47 3.36
N THR A 170 19.21 -1.54 2.67
CA THR A 170 19.40 -2.93 3.11
C THR A 170 20.68 -3.57 2.57
N THR A 171 21.49 -2.80 1.85
CA THR A 171 22.69 -3.30 1.13
C THR A 171 23.73 -3.87 2.08
N LEU A 172 23.97 -3.17 3.20
CA LEU A 172 24.92 -3.60 4.22
C LEU A 172 24.20 -4.24 5.42
N GLY A 173 24.96 -5.03 6.17
CA GLY A 173 24.55 -5.58 7.45
C GLY A 173 24.37 -7.10 7.43
N MET A 174 24.09 -7.65 8.60
CA MET A 174 23.75 -9.06 8.74
C MET A 174 22.40 -9.34 8.07
N LYS A 175 22.22 -10.55 7.53
CA LYS A 175 20.93 -10.97 6.94
C LYS A 175 19.75 -10.73 7.89
N THR A 176 19.95 -10.93 9.20
CA THR A 176 18.93 -10.70 10.23
C THR A 176 18.46 -9.25 10.29
N LEU A 177 19.38 -8.29 10.12
CA LEU A 177 19.08 -6.87 10.08
C LEU A 177 18.35 -6.48 8.78
N SER A 178 18.83 -6.97 7.63
CA SER A 178 18.16 -6.76 6.34
C SER A 178 16.75 -7.36 6.34
N THR A 179 16.55 -8.54 6.93
CA THR A 179 15.23 -9.16 7.10
C THR A 179 14.33 -8.35 8.03
N ALA A 180 14.86 -7.79 9.13
CA ALA A 180 14.08 -6.91 10.00
C ALA A 180 13.65 -5.62 9.28
N MET A 181 14.54 -5.00 8.50
CA MET A 181 14.21 -3.83 7.67
C MET A 181 13.17 -4.17 6.60
N TYR A 182 13.29 -5.32 5.92
CA TYR A 182 12.30 -5.81 4.95
C TYR A 182 10.92 -5.98 5.60
N ARG A 183 10.87 -6.66 6.75
CA ARG A 183 9.63 -6.88 7.50
C ARG A 183 8.96 -5.55 7.85
N ILE A 184 9.72 -4.60 8.39
CA ILE A 184 9.19 -3.26 8.73
C ILE A 184 8.74 -2.51 7.48
N SER A 185 9.44 -2.67 6.36
CA SER A 185 9.05 -2.09 5.07
C SER A 185 7.69 -2.61 4.63
N SER A 186 7.44 -3.91 4.79
CA SER A 186 6.15 -4.55 4.50
C SER A 186 5.07 -4.08 5.47
N GLU A 187 5.36 -4.02 6.77
CA GLU A 187 4.39 -3.61 7.79
C GLU A 187 4.01 -2.13 7.73
N ARG A 188 4.95 -1.25 7.36
CA ARG A 188 4.84 0.21 7.51
C ARG A 188 4.94 0.99 6.22
N GLN A 189 5.05 0.29 5.08
CA GLN A 189 5.29 0.87 3.76
C GLN A 189 6.53 1.79 3.71
N ILE A 190 7.51 1.58 4.59
CA ILE A 190 8.79 2.28 4.47
C ILE A 190 9.49 1.68 3.27
N ARG A 191 9.98 2.54 2.38
CA ARG A 191 10.61 2.09 1.14
C ARG A 191 11.99 1.52 1.44
N ALA A 192 12.30 0.38 0.83
CA ALA A 192 13.61 -0.26 0.95
C ALA A 192 14.30 -0.34 -0.40
N ILE A 193 15.62 -0.14 -0.37
CA ILE A 193 16.51 -0.24 -1.51
C ILE A 193 17.67 -1.17 -1.20
N ASN A 194 18.27 -1.73 -2.26
CA ASN A 194 19.57 -2.38 -2.21
C ASN A 194 20.41 -2.02 -3.43
N TRP A 195 21.72 -1.91 -3.24
CA TRP A 195 22.68 -1.82 -4.32
C TRP A 195 23.23 -3.21 -4.65
N ASN A 196 23.25 -3.56 -5.92
CA ASN A 196 23.86 -4.80 -6.41
C ASN A 196 24.96 -4.48 -7.43
N GLU A 197 26.10 -5.16 -7.30
CA GLU A 197 27.24 -5.07 -8.20
C GLU A 197 27.73 -6.47 -8.54
N LYS A 198 27.96 -6.74 -9.83
CA LYS A 198 28.51 -8.02 -10.25
C LYS A 198 29.95 -8.15 -9.78
N GLN A 199 30.28 -9.35 -9.32
CA GLN A 199 31.63 -9.70 -8.90
C GLN A 199 32.36 -10.43 -10.04
N ILE A 200 33.62 -10.05 -10.24
CA ILE A 200 34.56 -10.75 -11.11
C ILE A 200 35.73 -11.26 -10.29
N SER A 201 36.35 -12.36 -10.73
CA SER A 201 37.60 -12.86 -10.12
C SER A 201 38.67 -11.77 -10.13
N ARG A 202 39.45 -11.68 -9.06
CA ARG A 202 40.59 -10.77 -9.02
C ARG A 202 41.70 -11.30 -9.92
N TYR A 203 42.13 -10.49 -10.89
CA TYR A 203 43.29 -10.76 -11.72
C TYR A 203 44.33 -9.66 -11.52
N VAL A 204 45.60 -10.03 -11.63
CA VAL A 204 46.74 -9.11 -11.58
C VAL A 204 47.48 -9.21 -12.91
N VAL A 205 47.58 -8.08 -13.60
CA VAL A 205 48.34 -7.91 -14.84
C VAL A 205 49.64 -7.18 -14.50
N ASN A 206 50.77 -7.83 -14.76
CA ASN A 206 52.11 -7.26 -14.56
C ASN A 206 53.03 -7.64 -15.73
N ASN A 207 53.54 -6.65 -16.46
CA ASN A 207 54.43 -6.84 -17.62
C ASN A 207 53.96 -7.90 -18.64
N GLY A 208 52.65 -8.01 -18.86
CA GLY A 208 52.04 -8.98 -19.79
C GLY A 208 51.72 -10.35 -19.19
N GLU A 209 52.20 -10.67 -17.98
CA GLU A 209 51.77 -11.85 -17.24
C GLU A 209 50.45 -11.59 -16.50
N ILE A 210 49.52 -12.53 -16.62
CA ILE A 210 48.21 -12.48 -15.94
C ILE A 210 48.15 -13.58 -14.90
N LYS A 211 47.94 -13.21 -13.64
CA LYS A 211 47.79 -14.15 -12.52
C LYS A 211 46.45 -13.93 -11.84
N LYS A 212 45.72 -15.02 -11.59
CA LYS A 212 44.52 -14.98 -10.75
C LYS A 212 44.95 -14.81 -9.29
N ALA A 213 44.41 -13.79 -8.63
CA ALA A 213 44.63 -13.55 -7.22
C ALA A 213 43.41 -14.02 -6.41
N ASN A 214 43.60 -14.19 -5.10
CA ASN A 214 42.51 -14.53 -4.20
C ASN A 214 41.56 -13.33 -4.03
N GLY A 215 40.26 -13.62 -4.08
CA GLY A 215 39.19 -12.66 -3.89
C GLY A 215 38.49 -12.24 -5.18
N ASN A 216 37.46 -11.41 -5.01
CA ASN A 216 36.66 -10.87 -6.09
C ASN A 216 36.72 -9.34 -6.07
N ILE A 217 36.45 -8.75 -7.24
CA ILE A 217 36.32 -7.32 -7.45
C ILE A 217 34.87 -7.02 -7.79
N HIS A 218 34.30 -5.99 -7.18
CA HIS A 218 33.02 -5.45 -7.58
C HIS A 218 33.20 -4.43 -8.70
N LEU A 219 32.51 -4.65 -9.82
CA LEU A 219 32.59 -3.79 -10.98
C LEU A 219 31.53 -2.69 -10.90
N TYR A 220 31.96 -1.45 -10.63
CA TYR A 220 31.06 -0.30 -10.59
C TYR A 220 30.19 -0.12 -11.86
N PRO A 221 30.65 -0.45 -13.08
CA PRO A 221 29.83 -0.31 -14.29
C PRO A 221 28.56 -1.18 -14.29
N THR A 222 28.54 -2.21 -13.44
CA THR A 222 27.42 -3.16 -13.33
C THR A 222 26.45 -2.82 -12.20
N MET A 223 26.67 -1.68 -11.53
CA MET A 223 25.93 -1.27 -10.36
C MET A 223 24.47 -1.00 -10.69
N THR A 224 23.57 -1.64 -9.93
CA THR A 224 22.13 -1.40 -10.02
C THR A 224 21.56 -1.04 -8.65
N LEU A 225 20.63 -0.08 -8.65
CA LEU A 225 19.80 0.21 -7.48
C LEU A 225 18.48 -0.54 -7.64
N ASN A 226 18.20 -1.48 -6.75
CA ASN A 226 16.93 -2.19 -6.75
C ASN A 226 16.02 -1.61 -5.67
N PHE A 227 14.84 -1.19 -6.12
CA PHE A 227 13.72 -0.88 -5.25
C PHE A 227 13.02 -2.19 -4.88
N MET A 228 12.90 -2.47 -3.58
CA MET A 228 12.22 -3.67 -3.09
C MET A 228 10.70 -3.43 -3.15
N LYS A 229 10.06 -3.95 -4.21
CA LYS A 229 8.61 -3.75 -4.45
C LYS A 229 7.77 -4.77 -3.68
N GLU A 230 8.32 -5.93 -3.39
CA GLU A 230 7.66 -7.06 -2.75
C GLU A 230 7.04 -6.71 -1.39
N PRO A 231 7.72 -5.96 -0.49
CA PRO A 231 7.11 -5.49 0.74
C PRO A 231 5.83 -4.66 0.52
N ILE A 232 5.82 -3.83 -0.52
CA ILE A 232 4.67 -2.99 -0.85
C ILE A 232 3.54 -3.87 -1.40
N LYS A 233 3.84 -4.88 -2.21
CA LYS A 233 2.85 -5.82 -2.73
C LYS A 233 2.20 -6.64 -1.62
N GLU A 234 3.01 -7.19 -0.71
CA GLU A 234 2.53 -7.91 0.47
C GLU A 234 1.60 -7.03 1.32
N HIS A 235 2.02 -5.79 1.56
CA HIS A 235 1.24 -4.83 2.32
C HIS A 235 -0.14 -4.55 1.71
N LEU A 236 -0.16 -4.28 0.40
CA LEU A 236 -1.39 -3.97 -0.33
C LEU A 236 -2.36 -5.14 -0.33
N SER A 237 -1.86 -6.36 -0.53
CA SER A 237 -2.68 -7.58 -0.45
C SER A 237 -3.36 -7.71 0.92
N ILE A 238 -2.62 -7.46 2.01
CA ILE A 238 -3.18 -7.51 3.37
C ILE A 238 -4.23 -6.41 3.57
N TYR A 239 -4.02 -5.22 3.01
CA TYR A 239 -4.98 -4.12 3.09
C TYR A 239 -6.27 -4.38 2.32
N THR A 240 -6.19 -5.08 1.18
CA THR A 240 -7.38 -5.59 0.48
C THR A 240 -8.16 -6.55 1.38
N MET A 241 -7.49 -7.54 1.99
CA MET A 241 -8.14 -8.48 2.91
C MET A 241 -8.77 -7.76 4.14
N ILE A 242 -8.11 -6.73 4.65
CA ILE A 242 -8.64 -5.87 5.72
C ILE A 242 -9.90 -5.16 5.24
N ASN A 243 -9.88 -4.56 4.05
CA ASN A 243 -11.03 -3.82 3.52
C ASN A 243 -12.23 -4.73 3.26
N GLU A 244 -12.01 -5.90 2.67
CA GLU A 244 -13.05 -6.92 2.48
C GLU A 244 -13.68 -7.36 3.81
N ALA A 245 -12.86 -7.52 4.86
CA ALA A 245 -13.35 -7.85 6.19
C ALA A 245 -14.11 -6.67 6.83
N ILE A 246 -13.67 -5.42 6.61
CA ILE A 246 -14.39 -4.21 7.07
C ILE A 246 -15.76 -4.08 6.39
N GLU A 247 -15.85 -4.32 5.07
CA GLU A 247 -17.12 -4.32 4.32
C GLU A 247 -18.11 -5.34 4.88
N LYS A 248 -17.59 -6.47 5.37
CA LYS A 248 -18.38 -7.54 6.01
C LYS A 248 -18.61 -7.31 7.50
N MET A 249 -18.14 -6.18 8.07
CA MET A 249 -18.11 -5.90 9.51
C MET A 249 -17.43 -6.99 10.36
N ASP A 250 -16.53 -7.79 9.76
CA ASP A 250 -15.79 -8.86 10.42
C ASP A 250 -14.53 -8.32 11.10
N TYR A 251 -14.73 -7.50 12.14
CA TYR A 251 -13.65 -6.84 12.85
C TYR A 251 -12.71 -7.82 13.57
N HIS A 252 -13.16 -9.06 13.83
CA HIS A 252 -12.30 -10.11 14.38
C HIS A 252 -11.19 -10.50 13.40
N ASN A 253 -11.54 -10.73 12.13
CA ASN A 253 -10.53 -11.01 11.11
C ASN A 253 -9.70 -9.77 10.77
N VAL A 254 -10.28 -8.57 10.79
CA VAL A 254 -9.51 -7.32 10.67
C VAL A 254 -8.42 -7.23 11.74
N ALA A 255 -8.74 -7.54 13.00
CA ALA A 255 -7.78 -7.56 14.10
C ALA A 255 -6.62 -8.54 13.84
N LYS A 256 -6.91 -9.74 13.31
CA LYS A 256 -5.88 -10.74 12.96
C LYS A 256 -4.95 -10.22 11.86
N PHE A 257 -5.48 -9.59 10.81
CA PHE A 257 -4.66 -9.04 9.73
C PHE A 257 -3.74 -7.91 10.21
N TYR A 258 -4.23 -7.02 11.10
CA TYR A 258 -3.35 -6.03 11.73
C TYR A 258 -2.30 -6.64 12.65
N LYS A 259 -2.64 -7.77 13.31
CA LYS A 259 -1.67 -8.50 14.14
C LYS A 259 -0.55 -9.08 13.29
N ILE A 260 -0.86 -9.63 12.12
CA ILE A 260 0.12 -10.16 11.15
C ILE A 260 1.07 -9.04 10.67
N THR A 261 0.53 -7.84 10.42
CA THR A 261 1.32 -6.66 9.98
C THR A 261 1.98 -5.90 11.13
N GLY A 262 2.03 -6.46 12.34
CA GLY A 262 2.73 -5.83 13.47
C GLY A 262 2.16 -4.46 13.90
N ARG A 263 0.92 -4.14 13.49
CA ARG A 263 0.15 -2.94 13.89
C ARG A 263 -0.68 -3.27 15.13
N ASP A 264 0.02 -3.49 16.24
CA ASP A 264 -0.56 -3.98 17.50
C ASP A 264 -1.67 -3.07 18.06
N ASP A 265 -1.58 -1.77 17.83
CA ASP A 265 -2.55 -0.76 18.28
C ASP A 265 -3.86 -0.85 17.49
N MET A 266 -3.78 -0.97 16.16
CA MET A 266 -4.94 -1.27 15.31
C MET A 266 -5.53 -2.64 15.64
N ALA A 267 -4.70 -3.67 15.77
CA ALA A 267 -5.14 -5.02 16.12
C ALA A 267 -5.90 -5.04 17.46
N PHE A 268 -5.42 -4.30 18.45
CA PHE A 268 -6.10 -4.14 19.74
C PHE A 268 -7.45 -3.45 19.58
N PHE A 269 -7.50 -2.29 18.90
CA PHE A 269 -8.77 -1.58 18.65
C PHE A 269 -9.83 -2.47 18.01
N TYR A 270 -9.51 -3.13 16.88
CA TYR A 270 -10.45 -4.01 16.20
C TYR A 270 -10.81 -5.25 17.02
N SER A 271 -9.89 -5.76 17.84
CA SER A 271 -10.18 -6.87 18.75
C SER A 271 -11.14 -6.50 19.87
N GLU A 272 -11.18 -5.24 20.29
CA GLU A 272 -12.16 -4.77 21.28
C GLU A 272 -13.50 -4.47 20.60
N ILE A 273 -13.49 -3.78 19.47
CA ILE A 273 -14.71 -3.44 18.71
C ILE A 273 -15.42 -4.68 18.15
N SER A 274 -14.69 -5.74 17.79
CA SER A 274 -15.30 -7.02 17.37
C SER A 274 -16.12 -7.71 18.46
N LYS A 275 -15.96 -7.29 19.73
CA LYS A 275 -16.79 -7.82 20.83
C LYS A 275 -18.19 -7.20 20.87
N ILE A 276 -18.38 -6.08 20.16
CA ILE A 276 -19.62 -5.31 20.06
C ILE A 276 -20.37 -5.67 18.79
N PHE A 277 -19.71 -5.53 17.64
CA PHE A 277 -20.31 -5.81 16.33
C PHE A 277 -20.17 -7.31 16.00
N ASP A 278 -20.88 -8.12 16.77
CA ASP A 278 -20.99 -9.56 16.57
C ASP A 278 -22.45 -9.95 16.66
N LEU A 279 -22.98 -10.52 15.57
CA LEU A 279 -24.41 -10.81 15.44
C LEU A 279 -24.93 -11.71 16.56
N ASP A 280 -24.15 -12.73 16.95
CA ASP A 280 -24.59 -13.72 17.93
C ASP A 280 -24.74 -13.03 19.29
N LYS A 281 -23.81 -12.12 19.65
CA LYS A 281 -23.90 -11.32 20.87
C LYS A 281 -25.03 -10.30 20.85
N MET A 282 -25.25 -9.61 19.72
CA MET A 282 -26.35 -8.63 19.61
C MET A 282 -27.71 -9.35 19.71
N LEU A 283 -27.83 -10.57 19.19
CA LEU A 283 -29.03 -11.38 19.38
C LEU A 283 -29.26 -11.80 20.84
N ASP A 284 -28.22 -11.87 21.66
CA ASP A 284 -28.33 -12.17 23.10
C ASP A 284 -28.57 -10.90 23.96
N GLU A 285 -28.26 -9.70 23.46
CA GLU A 285 -28.24 -8.44 24.25
C GLU A 285 -29.36 -7.45 23.85
N ASP A 286 -29.95 -6.73 24.81
CA ASP A 286 -30.85 -5.59 24.51
C ASP A 286 -30.04 -4.31 24.21
N SER A 287 -30.72 -3.24 23.81
CA SER A 287 -30.06 -1.96 23.48
C SER A 287 -29.27 -1.40 24.67
N TYR A 288 -29.84 -1.42 25.87
CA TYR A 288 -29.19 -0.95 27.10
C TYR A 288 -27.87 -1.70 27.36
N SER A 289 -27.91 -3.03 27.34
CA SER A 289 -26.73 -3.88 27.56
C SER A 289 -25.65 -3.65 26.50
N PHE A 290 -26.05 -3.42 25.25
CA PHE A 290 -25.13 -3.08 24.17
C PHE A 290 -24.37 -1.77 24.46
N TYR A 291 -25.07 -0.72 24.90
CA TYR A 291 -24.45 0.57 25.16
C TYR A 291 -23.58 0.60 26.42
N ASP A 292 -23.96 -0.13 27.47
CA ASP A 292 -23.13 -0.33 28.66
C ASP A 292 -21.81 -1.03 28.30
N LYS A 293 -21.89 -2.08 27.48
CA LYS A 293 -20.72 -2.81 26.99
C LYS A 293 -19.86 -1.98 26.05
N LEU A 294 -20.47 -1.13 25.21
CA LEU A 294 -19.76 -0.16 24.39
C LEU A 294 -18.94 0.81 25.26
N GLU A 295 -19.52 1.30 26.36
CA GLU A 295 -18.80 2.14 27.31
C GLU A 295 -17.59 1.40 27.92
N GLU A 296 -17.76 0.16 28.38
CA GLU A 296 -16.66 -0.63 28.93
C GLU A 296 -15.52 -0.85 27.92
N ILE A 297 -15.88 -1.07 26.66
CA ILE A 297 -14.91 -1.28 25.58
C ILE A 297 -14.20 0.01 25.21
N LEU A 298 -14.91 1.14 25.13
CA LEU A 298 -14.28 2.44 24.94
C LEU A 298 -13.33 2.75 26.09
N LYS A 299 -13.71 2.47 27.34
CA LYS A 299 -12.82 2.59 28.49
C LYS A 299 -11.55 1.75 28.33
N LYS A 300 -11.63 0.53 27.80
CA LYS A 300 -10.44 -0.30 27.50
C LYS A 300 -9.59 0.28 26.37
N ILE A 301 -10.22 0.81 25.32
CA ILE A 301 -9.57 1.47 24.19
C ILE A 301 -8.76 2.70 24.66
N PHE A 302 -9.35 3.55 25.51
CA PHE A 302 -8.68 4.72 26.07
C PHE A 302 -7.56 4.34 27.06
N ASN A 303 -7.70 3.22 27.76
CA ASN A 303 -6.69 2.72 28.72
C ASN A 303 -5.74 1.67 28.11
N TYR A 304 -5.56 1.67 26.79
CA TYR A 304 -4.60 0.77 26.15
C TYR A 304 -3.21 0.92 26.78
N GLU A 305 -2.64 -0.19 27.27
CA GLU A 305 -1.37 -0.17 28.03
C GLU A 305 -0.19 0.39 27.20
N ARG A 306 -0.31 0.33 25.87
CA ARG A 306 0.68 0.87 24.94
C ARG A 306 0.17 2.16 24.31
N SER A 307 1.08 2.95 23.74
CA SER A 307 0.70 4.15 22.99
C SER A 307 0.20 3.79 21.60
N TYR A 308 -0.95 4.34 21.20
CA TYR A 308 -1.36 4.39 19.79
C TYR A 308 -0.37 5.20 18.97
N GLU A 309 -0.12 4.77 17.74
CA GLU A 309 0.63 5.58 16.79
C GLU A 309 -0.19 6.79 16.34
N LYS A 310 0.46 7.91 16.04
CA LYS A 310 -0.22 9.15 15.65
C LYS A 310 -1.08 8.98 14.38
N GLU A 311 -0.63 8.15 13.44
CA GLU A 311 -1.40 7.81 12.23
C GLU A 311 -2.70 7.07 12.60
N THR A 312 -2.60 6.08 13.50
CA THR A 312 -3.74 5.34 14.05
C THR A 312 -4.71 6.27 14.79
N GLN A 313 -4.19 7.13 15.67
CA GLN A 313 -5.02 8.09 16.42
C GLN A 313 -5.84 8.96 15.48
N ASN A 314 -5.20 9.52 14.44
CA ASN A 314 -5.88 10.36 13.47
C ASN A 314 -6.94 9.59 12.66
N LYS A 315 -6.60 8.37 12.23
CA LYS A 315 -7.51 7.51 11.46
C LYS A 315 -8.76 7.14 12.25
N LEU A 316 -8.58 6.71 13.49
CA LEU A 316 -9.69 6.23 14.32
C LEU A 316 -10.49 7.37 14.96
N LYS A 317 -9.96 8.61 14.97
CA LYS A 317 -10.56 9.72 15.71
C LYS A 317 -12.05 9.91 15.44
N LYS A 318 -12.47 9.92 14.16
CA LYS A 318 -13.87 10.17 13.81
C LYS A 318 -14.78 9.02 14.25
N VAL A 319 -14.32 7.78 14.10
CA VAL A 319 -15.03 6.58 14.58
C VAL A 319 -15.16 6.60 16.10
N ILE A 320 -14.09 6.92 16.83
CA ILE A 320 -14.14 7.05 18.29
C ILE A 320 -15.09 8.18 18.71
N CYS A 321 -15.11 9.32 18.01
CA CYS A 321 -16.05 10.41 18.31
C CYS A 321 -17.49 9.93 18.13
N PHE A 322 -17.79 9.19 17.07
CA PHE A 322 -19.13 8.64 16.85
C PHE A 322 -19.52 7.62 17.93
N LEU A 323 -18.63 6.68 18.27
CA LEU A 323 -18.89 5.71 19.34
C LEU A 323 -19.08 6.39 20.71
N LEU A 324 -18.34 7.47 20.97
CA LEU A 324 -18.54 8.31 22.16
C LEU A 324 -19.88 9.06 22.10
N PHE A 325 -20.28 9.55 20.94
CA PHE A 325 -21.57 10.23 20.75
C PHE A 325 -22.73 9.32 21.18
N LEU A 326 -22.68 8.03 20.79
CA LEU A 326 -23.69 7.04 21.19
C LEU A 326 -23.80 6.83 22.71
N ILE A 327 -22.75 7.11 23.48
CA ILE A 327 -22.73 6.88 24.94
C ILE A 327 -22.73 8.17 25.77
N LEU A 328 -22.37 9.32 25.21
CA LEU A 328 -22.28 10.58 25.97
C LEU A 328 -23.61 11.32 26.01
N TYR A 329 -24.44 11.18 24.98
CA TYR A 329 -25.71 11.88 24.88
C TYR A 329 -26.83 10.98 25.38
N GLU A 330 -27.58 11.50 26.35
CA GLU A 330 -28.78 10.85 26.90
C GLU A 330 -30.04 11.33 26.17
N ASP A 331 -30.08 12.62 25.83
CA ASP A 331 -31.10 13.24 25.00
C ASP A 331 -30.45 13.81 23.72
N TYR A 332 -30.95 13.40 22.56
CA TYR A 332 -30.44 13.79 21.24
C TYR A 332 -31.24 14.93 20.59
N GLU A 333 -32.38 15.31 21.14
CA GLU A 333 -33.11 16.52 20.73
C GLU A 333 -32.46 17.76 21.37
N ASP A 334 -32.18 17.68 22.67
CA ASP A 334 -31.57 18.77 23.44
C ASP A 334 -30.04 18.65 23.56
N PHE A 335 -29.46 17.56 23.02
CA PHE A 335 -28.03 17.25 23.09
C PHE A 335 -27.48 17.27 24.53
N GLU A 336 -28.27 16.77 25.48
CA GLU A 336 -27.88 16.66 26.88
C GLU A 336 -26.82 15.58 27.07
N LYS A 337 -25.69 15.98 27.66
CA LYS A 337 -24.52 15.13 27.87
C LYS A 337 -24.48 14.64 29.30
N ARG A 338 -24.26 13.34 29.49
CA ARG A 338 -23.88 12.81 30.81
C ARG A 338 -22.39 12.96 31.07
N GLU A 339 -22.03 13.14 32.34
CA GLU A 339 -20.64 13.10 32.76
C GLU A 339 -20.15 11.66 32.90
N ILE A 340 -19.06 11.33 32.20
CA ILE A 340 -18.41 10.01 32.28
C ILE A 340 -17.04 10.16 32.94
N GLU A 341 -16.85 9.56 34.13
CA GLU A 341 -15.66 9.78 34.96
C GLU A 341 -14.33 9.46 34.25
N TRP A 342 -14.32 8.43 33.41
CA TRP A 342 -13.11 7.94 32.74
C TRP A 342 -12.76 8.73 31.46
N PHE A 343 -13.65 9.59 30.98
CA PHE A 343 -13.45 10.37 29.75
C PHE A 343 -13.40 11.88 30.04
N LYS A 344 -12.46 12.58 29.42
CA LYS A 344 -12.41 14.05 29.44
C LYS A 344 -12.05 14.59 28.08
N PHE A 345 -12.69 15.68 27.67
CA PHE A 345 -12.27 16.40 26.48
C PHE A 345 -10.81 16.88 26.59
N ASN A 346 -10.13 16.92 25.45
CA ASN A 346 -8.69 17.13 25.33
C ASN A 346 -7.81 16.02 25.94
N ASP A 347 -8.35 14.81 26.06
CA ASP A 347 -7.53 13.66 26.45
C ASP A 347 -6.37 13.40 25.47
N LYS A 348 -5.28 12.86 25.99
CA LYS A 348 -3.99 12.70 25.31
C LYS A 348 -4.01 11.62 24.24
N VAL A 349 -4.95 10.67 24.28
CA VAL A 349 -4.93 9.48 23.41
C VAL A 349 -5.38 9.84 21.98
N PHE A 350 -6.57 10.39 21.81
CA PHE A 350 -7.13 10.73 20.48
C PHE A 350 -7.26 12.25 20.23
N GLY A 351 -6.92 13.08 21.22
CA GLY A 351 -6.98 14.54 21.08
C GLY A 351 -8.38 15.04 20.72
N ILE A 352 -9.41 14.41 21.30
CA ILE A 352 -10.83 14.69 21.04
C ILE A 352 -11.23 15.98 21.75
N LYS A 353 -11.91 16.86 21.03
CA LYS A 353 -12.38 18.15 21.51
C LYS A 353 -13.89 18.19 21.40
N GLU A 354 -14.52 18.97 22.24
CA GLU A 354 -15.98 19.16 22.20
C GLU A 354 -16.47 19.64 20.83
N LYS A 355 -15.71 20.52 20.17
CA LYS A 355 -16.02 20.98 18.82
C LYS A 355 -16.04 19.86 17.75
N ASP A 356 -15.44 18.70 18.03
CA ASP A 356 -15.45 17.57 17.11
C ASP A 356 -16.84 16.91 17.06
N PHE A 357 -17.73 17.23 18.02
CA PHE A 357 -19.10 16.73 18.10
C PHE A 357 -20.14 17.59 17.38
N LYS A 358 -19.85 18.88 17.11
CA LYS A 358 -20.79 19.82 16.47
C LYS A 358 -21.40 19.29 15.17
N LYS A 359 -20.58 18.60 14.37
CA LYS A 359 -21.03 18.03 13.11
C LYS A 359 -22.02 16.88 13.33
N PHE A 360 -21.83 16.10 14.39
CA PHE A 360 -22.78 15.06 14.78
C PHE A 360 -24.08 15.68 15.31
N GLU A 361 -23.98 16.76 16.09
CA GLU A 361 -25.15 17.50 16.58
C GLU A 361 -26.01 18.06 15.43
N GLU A 362 -25.38 18.48 14.33
CA GLU A 362 -26.09 18.94 13.12
C GLU A 362 -26.63 17.79 12.24
N GLU A 363 -25.88 16.70 12.08
CA GLU A 363 -26.21 15.59 11.18
C GLU A 363 -27.17 14.55 11.80
N TYR A 364 -27.27 14.49 13.14
CA TYR A 364 -27.98 13.45 13.89
C TYR A 364 -28.96 14.03 14.92
N PHE A 365 -29.58 15.16 14.59
CA PHE A 365 -30.73 15.72 15.31
C PHE A 365 -31.89 14.70 15.26
N GLU A 366 -32.59 14.49 16.38
CA GLU A 366 -33.66 13.47 16.53
C GLU A 366 -33.17 11.99 16.46
N PHE A 367 -31.93 11.73 16.89
CA PHE A 367 -31.37 10.39 16.90
C PHE A 367 -32.06 9.46 17.93
N ASP A 368 -32.70 8.40 17.44
CA ASP A 368 -33.26 7.33 18.26
C ASP A 368 -32.23 6.21 18.48
N LYS A 369 -31.72 6.16 19.71
CA LYS A 369 -30.66 5.25 20.13
C LYS A 369 -31.09 3.78 20.14
N ASP A 370 -32.35 3.48 20.43
CA ASP A 370 -32.86 2.12 20.43
C ASP A 370 -33.06 1.64 18.99
N LYS A 371 -33.73 2.43 18.14
CA LYS A 371 -33.85 2.13 16.69
C LYS A 371 -32.48 1.93 16.05
N TYR A 372 -31.49 2.76 16.39
CA TYR A 372 -30.15 2.64 15.84
C TYR A 372 -29.44 1.33 16.23
N TYR A 373 -29.64 0.83 17.45
CA TYR A 373 -29.08 -0.47 17.86
C TYR A 373 -29.61 -1.60 16.97
N TYR A 374 -30.92 -1.66 16.76
CA TYR A 374 -31.54 -2.68 15.93
C TYR A 374 -31.17 -2.52 14.44
N TYR A 375 -30.99 -1.29 13.98
CA TYR A 375 -30.44 -1.01 12.66
C TYR A 375 -29.01 -1.56 12.51
N LEU A 376 -28.14 -1.32 13.49
CA LEU A 376 -26.78 -1.89 13.49
C LEU A 376 -26.80 -3.42 13.49
N MET A 377 -27.68 -4.04 14.27
CA MET A 377 -27.85 -5.50 14.29
C MET A 377 -28.25 -6.03 12.91
N ALA A 378 -29.23 -5.39 12.27
CA ALA A 378 -29.64 -5.71 10.91
C ALA A 378 -28.50 -5.51 9.90
N LYS A 379 -27.76 -4.40 10.01
CA LYS A 379 -26.59 -4.10 9.17
C LYS A 379 -25.52 -5.19 9.29
N VAL A 380 -25.18 -5.63 10.50
CA VAL A 380 -24.25 -6.74 10.73
C VAL A 380 -24.79 -8.03 10.11
N TYR A 381 -26.08 -8.35 10.25
CA TYR A 381 -26.67 -9.52 9.60
C TYR A 381 -26.52 -9.48 8.07
N PHE A 382 -26.89 -8.36 7.44
CA PHE A 382 -26.86 -8.24 5.99
C PHE A 382 -25.43 -8.21 5.41
N LEU A 383 -24.44 -7.71 6.16
CA LEU A 383 -23.05 -7.57 5.69
C LEU A 383 -22.15 -8.77 6.07
N SER A 384 -22.36 -9.44 7.20
CA SER A 384 -21.47 -10.50 7.73
C SER A 384 -21.39 -11.79 6.91
N GLY A 385 -22.15 -11.92 5.83
CA GLY A 385 -22.21 -13.16 5.04
C GLY A 385 -22.90 -14.33 5.75
N LYS A 386 -23.30 -14.19 7.04
CA LYS A 386 -24.13 -15.14 7.81
C LYS A 386 -25.61 -15.14 7.38
N ARG A 387 -25.89 -14.88 6.09
CA ARG A 387 -27.26 -14.80 5.55
C ARG A 387 -27.91 -16.18 5.53
N ASN A 388 -28.53 -16.55 6.64
CA ASN A 388 -29.45 -17.68 6.70
C ASN A 388 -30.80 -17.21 7.26
N LYS A 389 -31.85 -17.98 6.95
CA LYS A 389 -33.22 -17.64 7.36
C LYS A 389 -33.42 -17.68 8.88
N ILE A 390 -32.63 -18.48 9.60
CA ILE A 390 -32.73 -18.62 11.06
C ILE A 390 -32.33 -17.31 11.75
N TYR A 391 -31.15 -16.77 11.43
CA TYR A 391 -30.67 -15.50 11.96
C TYR A 391 -31.57 -14.34 11.55
N LEU A 392 -32.08 -14.32 10.30
CA LEU A 392 -33.03 -13.29 9.89
C LEU A 392 -34.28 -13.31 10.77
N ASN A 393 -34.85 -14.49 11.00
CA ASN A 393 -36.05 -14.63 11.82
C ASN A 393 -35.79 -14.17 13.26
N GLU A 394 -34.61 -14.44 13.82
CA GLU A 394 -34.24 -13.97 15.16
C GLU A 394 -34.07 -12.45 15.21
N VAL A 395 -33.41 -11.85 14.21
CA VAL A 395 -33.28 -10.39 14.07
C VAL A 395 -34.65 -9.72 13.98
N VAL A 396 -35.52 -10.21 13.10
CA VAL A 396 -36.88 -9.68 12.91
C VAL A 396 -37.72 -9.84 14.16
N LYS A 397 -37.63 -11.00 14.82
CA LYS A 397 -38.34 -11.23 16.07
C LYS A 397 -37.93 -10.21 17.14
N LYS A 398 -36.64 -9.96 17.32
CA LYS A 398 -36.16 -8.94 18.28
C LYS A 398 -36.67 -7.55 17.95
N ILE A 399 -36.63 -7.15 16.68
CA ILE A 399 -37.15 -5.86 16.23
C ILE A 399 -38.66 -5.75 16.54
N ASN A 400 -39.42 -6.81 16.29
CA ASN A 400 -40.86 -6.82 16.55
C ASN A 400 -41.19 -6.78 18.04
N ASP A 401 -40.47 -7.56 18.86
CA ASP A 401 -40.69 -7.64 20.30
C ASP A 401 -40.40 -6.30 21.00
N GLU A 402 -39.45 -5.50 20.47
CA GLU A 402 -38.92 -4.32 21.17
C GLU A 402 -39.29 -2.96 20.52
N ILE A 403 -39.48 -2.90 19.19
CA ILE A 403 -39.81 -1.64 18.49
C ILE A 403 -41.29 -1.58 18.07
N LYS A 404 -41.79 -2.60 17.38
CA LYS A 404 -43.05 -2.50 16.61
C LYS A 404 -44.29 -3.06 17.30
N ALA A 405 -44.13 -3.98 18.26
CA ALA A 405 -45.16 -4.70 19.02
C ALA A 405 -46.26 -5.46 18.21
N ASP A 406 -46.47 -5.16 16.93
CA ASP A 406 -47.44 -5.79 16.04
C ASP A 406 -46.80 -6.92 15.22
N GLY A 407 -47.18 -8.16 15.55
CA GLY A 407 -46.56 -9.39 15.09
C GLY A 407 -46.82 -9.79 13.63
N MET A 408 -46.33 -9.01 12.67
CA MET A 408 -46.17 -9.49 11.29
C MET A 408 -44.74 -9.97 11.04
N GLU A 409 -44.58 -11.23 10.64
CA GLU A 409 -43.35 -11.73 10.04
C GLU A 409 -43.24 -11.14 8.62
N GLU A 410 -42.46 -10.06 8.47
CA GLU A 410 -42.06 -9.55 7.16
C GLU A 410 -40.80 -10.25 6.66
N GLU A 411 -40.80 -10.69 5.39
CA GLU A 411 -39.60 -11.23 4.74
C GLU A 411 -38.77 -10.09 4.14
N PHE A 412 -37.67 -9.72 4.81
CA PHE A 412 -36.72 -8.72 4.31
C PHE A 412 -35.65 -9.33 3.40
N ASN A 413 -35.50 -8.78 2.20
CA ASN A 413 -34.53 -9.24 1.21
C ASN A 413 -33.22 -8.45 1.24
N ASN A 414 -33.25 -7.23 1.76
CA ASN A 414 -32.09 -6.33 1.83
C ASN A 414 -32.15 -5.40 3.06
N LEU A 415 -31.03 -4.71 3.29
CA LEU A 415 -30.89 -3.79 4.43
C LEU A 415 -31.86 -2.61 4.32
N ASP A 416 -32.13 -2.10 3.12
CA ASP A 416 -33.01 -0.93 2.93
C ASP A 416 -34.45 -1.23 3.39
N GLU A 417 -34.97 -2.42 3.04
CA GLU A 417 -36.32 -2.84 3.45
C GLU A 417 -36.48 -2.91 4.97
N ILE A 418 -35.55 -3.56 5.67
CA ILE A 418 -35.61 -3.65 7.14
C ILE A 418 -35.32 -2.30 7.81
N THR A 419 -34.53 -1.44 7.17
CA THR A 419 -34.22 -0.11 7.70
C THR A 419 -35.45 0.78 7.62
N ASN A 420 -36.14 0.80 6.48
CA ASN A 420 -37.42 1.51 6.34
C ASN A 420 -38.46 0.97 7.32
N TYR A 421 -38.43 -0.34 7.58
CA TYR A 421 -39.28 -0.93 8.61
C TYR A 421 -38.98 -0.37 10.00
N ILE A 422 -37.71 -0.32 10.42
CA ILE A 422 -37.29 0.23 11.72
C ILE A 422 -37.61 1.73 11.86
N TYR A 423 -37.40 2.51 10.80
CA TYR A 423 -37.51 3.97 10.83
C TYR A 423 -38.83 4.54 10.27
N GLU A 424 -39.77 3.73 9.78
CA GLU A 424 -41.08 4.21 9.29
C GLU A 424 -40.99 5.27 8.17
N ASP A 425 -40.05 5.10 7.25
CA ASP A 425 -39.73 6.06 6.18
C ASP A 425 -39.17 7.42 6.67
N GLU A 426 -38.76 7.53 7.94
CA GLU A 426 -37.94 8.65 8.45
C GLU A 426 -36.51 8.61 7.90
N ASP A 427 -35.81 9.77 7.95
CA ASP A 427 -34.42 9.87 7.48
C ASP A 427 -33.49 8.99 8.33
N VAL A 428 -32.85 8.03 7.67
CA VAL A 428 -31.97 7.06 8.33
C VAL A 428 -30.64 7.69 8.69
N ILE A 429 -30.30 7.56 9.97
CA ILE A 429 -28.98 7.90 10.47
C ILE A 429 -28.03 6.71 10.24
N ASP A 430 -27.16 6.81 9.23
CA ASP A 430 -26.10 5.82 8.98
C ASP A 430 -24.70 6.43 9.09
N PHE A 431 -23.96 6.01 10.11
CA PHE A 431 -22.53 6.26 10.18
C PHE A 431 -21.77 5.26 9.31
N ASP A 432 -21.13 5.77 8.26
CA ASP A 432 -20.37 4.98 7.29
C ASP A 432 -19.02 4.51 7.87
N PHE A 433 -19.08 3.48 8.73
CA PHE A 433 -17.90 2.83 9.31
C PHE A 433 -16.94 2.34 8.23
N GLU A 434 -17.47 1.86 7.10
CA GLU A 434 -16.68 1.33 6.00
C GLU A 434 -15.75 2.41 5.44
N LYS A 435 -16.30 3.57 5.07
CA LYS A 435 -15.53 4.69 4.54
C LYS A 435 -14.47 5.20 5.50
N GLU A 436 -14.78 5.28 6.80
CA GLU A 436 -13.87 5.82 7.80
C GLU A 436 -12.76 4.82 8.21
N LEU A 437 -13.05 3.51 8.15
CA LEU A 437 -12.12 2.46 8.59
C LEU A 437 -11.28 1.85 7.46
N LYS A 438 -11.76 1.89 6.21
CA LYS A 438 -11.04 1.32 5.07
C LYS A 438 -9.63 1.89 4.95
N GLU A 439 -8.70 1.01 4.64
CA GLU A 439 -7.35 1.37 4.25
C GLU A 439 -7.32 1.88 2.81
N GLU A 440 -6.39 2.79 2.54
CA GLU A 440 -6.09 3.18 1.16
C GLU A 440 -5.42 2.02 0.44
N THR A 441 -6.14 1.41 -0.50
CA THR A 441 -5.60 0.44 -1.46
C THR A 441 -5.27 1.12 -2.78
N LEU A 442 -4.55 0.41 -3.66
CA LEU A 442 -4.43 0.84 -5.06
C LEU A 442 -5.83 0.84 -5.68
N LYS A 443 -6.37 2.03 -5.95
CA LYS A 443 -7.69 2.18 -6.58
C LYS A 443 -7.54 2.39 -8.07
N LEU A 444 -8.49 1.85 -8.81
CA LEU A 444 -8.63 2.16 -10.22
C LEU A 444 -8.88 3.67 -10.36
N THR A 445 -7.94 4.37 -11.00
CA THR A 445 -7.93 5.84 -11.06
C THR A 445 -8.19 6.29 -12.48
N PHE A 446 -9.12 7.22 -12.66
CA PHE A 446 -9.47 7.77 -13.97
C PHE A 446 -9.02 9.22 -14.05
N GLY A 447 -8.31 9.58 -15.13
CA GLY A 447 -8.06 10.95 -15.54
C GLY A 447 -8.71 11.23 -16.88
N GLU A 448 -8.87 12.51 -17.24
CA GLU A 448 -9.43 12.91 -18.55
C GLU A 448 -8.69 12.30 -19.75
N THR A 449 -7.43 11.89 -19.55
CA THR A 449 -6.57 11.32 -20.59
C THR A 449 -6.05 9.92 -20.25
N PHE A 450 -6.45 9.30 -19.13
CA PHE A 450 -5.88 8.01 -18.70
C PHE A 450 -6.80 7.17 -17.79
N ILE A 451 -6.54 5.86 -17.75
CA ILE A 451 -7.06 4.91 -16.77
C ILE A 451 -5.86 4.22 -16.12
N LYS A 452 -5.74 4.27 -14.79
CA LYS A 452 -4.76 3.51 -14.01
C LYS A 452 -5.47 2.32 -13.37
N ILE A 453 -5.12 1.12 -13.78
CA ILE A 453 -5.64 -0.14 -13.21
C ILE A 453 -4.59 -0.69 -12.25
N PRO A 454 -4.92 -0.96 -10.97
CA PRO A 454 -4.02 -1.65 -10.05
C PRO A 454 -3.50 -2.94 -10.67
N CYS A 455 -2.19 -3.09 -10.74
CA CYS A 455 -1.53 -4.30 -11.23
C CYS A 455 -0.23 -4.46 -10.46
N LEU A 456 -0.24 -5.31 -9.43
CA LEU A 456 0.91 -5.57 -8.57
C LEU A 456 2.12 -6.10 -9.36
N GLU A 457 1.92 -6.69 -10.52
CA GLU A 457 2.98 -7.18 -11.40
C GLU A 457 3.58 -6.08 -12.31
N ALA A 458 2.88 -4.96 -12.49
CA ALA A 458 3.34 -3.85 -13.31
C ALA A 458 4.43 -3.03 -12.61
N LYS A 459 5.29 -2.40 -13.42
CA LYS A 459 6.46 -1.63 -12.96
C LYS A 459 6.13 -0.55 -11.93
N ASN A 460 4.92 0.01 -11.98
CA ASN A 460 4.44 1.11 -11.13
C ASN A 460 3.27 0.69 -10.21
N ASN A 461 3.05 -0.61 -10.02
CA ASN A 461 1.86 -1.19 -9.37
C ASN A 461 0.51 -0.79 -10.00
N PHE A 462 0.55 -0.11 -11.16
CA PHE A 462 -0.59 0.21 -11.98
C PHE A 462 -0.24 0.02 -13.45
N LEU A 463 -1.21 -0.47 -14.22
CA LEU A 463 -1.26 -0.38 -15.66
C LEU A 463 -1.95 0.93 -16.03
N GLU A 464 -1.19 1.90 -16.53
CA GLU A 464 -1.73 3.16 -17.05
C GLU A 464 -2.04 3.03 -18.54
N ILE A 465 -3.30 3.25 -18.89
CA ILE A 465 -3.83 3.24 -20.24
C ILE A 465 -4.18 4.67 -20.60
N ASN A 466 -3.45 5.27 -21.54
CA ASN A 466 -3.79 6.59 -22.06
C ASN A 466 -5.07 6.51 -22.91
N VAL A 467 -6.14 7.21 -22.50
CA VAL A 467 -7.42 7.31 -23.20
C VAL A 467 -7.81 8.77 -23.36
N ASN A 468 -7.92 9.29 -24.58
CA ASN A 468 -8.33 10.69 -24.79
C ASN A 468 -9.86 10.84 -24.67
N LEU A 469 -10.37 11.12 -23.46
CA LEU A 469 -11.80 11.12 -23.15
C LEU A 469 -12.53 12.39 -23.65
N LYS A 470 -11.82 13.45 -24.06
CA LYS A 470 -12.41 14.68 -24.63
C LYS A 470 -12.83 14.55 -26.10
N ALA A 471 -12.21 13.64 -26.85
CA ALA A 471 -12.53 13.47 -28.28
C ALA A 471 -13.80 12.66 -28.52
N ASN A 472 -14.23 11.85 -27.54
CA ASN A 472 -15.37 10.95 -27.65
C ASN A 472 -16.51 11.46 -26.75
N ASN A 473 -17.57 12.02 -27.36
CA ASN A 473 -18.80 12.51 -26.71
C ASN A 473 -19.66 11.38 -26.06
N ILE A 474 -19.05 10.48 -25.29
CA ILE A 474 -19.71 9.31 -24.71
C ILE A 474 -19.94 9.57 -23.23
N LYS A 475 -21.21 9.74 -22.82
CA LYS A 475 -21.63 9.88 -21.42
C LYS A 475 -21.44 8.57 -20.62
N TYR A 476 -20.22 8.37 -20.17
CA TYR A 476 -19.65 7.85 -18.90
C TYR A 476 -20.33 6.79 -18.00
N ILE A 477 -21.63 6.47 -18.10
CA ILE A 477 -22.31 5.64 -17.09
C ILE A 477 -22.10 4.11 -17.24
N PRO A 478 -21.95 3.51 -18.45
CA PRO A 478 -21.92 2.05 -18.58
C PRO A 478 -20.59 1.38 -18.18
N ILE A 479 -19.45 1.99 -18.52
CA ILE A 479 -18.11 1.42 -18.21
C ILE A 479 -17.85 1.47 -16.71
N TYR A 480 -18.25 2.57 -16.07
CA TYR A 480 -18.21 2.76 -14.62
C TYR A 480 -18.92 1.60 -13.88
N LYS A 481 -20.18 1.31 -14.21
CA LYS A 481 -20.94 0.20 -13.60
C LYS A 481 -20.40 -1.19 -13.93
N LEU A 482 -19.88 -1.41 -15.13
CA LEU A 482 -19.35 -2.73 -15.52
C LEU A 482 -18.05 -3.07 -14.80
N LEU A 483 -17.19 -2.08 -14.55
CA LEU A 483 -15.93 -2.29 -13.84
C LEU A 483 -16.13 -2.28 -12.31
N GLU A 484 -17.03 -1.45 -11.80
CA GLU A 484 -17.42 -1.43 -10.38
C GLU A 484 -18.08 -2.76 -9.97
N VAL A 485 -18.91 -3.36 -10.84
CA VAL A 485 -19.48 -4.70 -10.61
C VAL A 485 -18.45 -5.82 -10.82
N ALA A 486 -17.48 -5.67 -11.73
CA ALA A 486 -16.39 -6.64 -11.85
C ALA A 486 -15.42 -6.63 -10.64
N ASN A 487 -15.47 -5.56 -9.83
CA ASN A 487 -14.81 -5.44 -8.54
C ASN A 487 -15.59 -6.12 -7.39
N THR A 488 -16.83 -6.56 -7.65
CA THR A 488 -17.60 -7.43 -6.75
C THR A 488 -17.55 -8.86 -7.29
N GLU A 489 -17.49 -9.88 -6.44
CA GLU A 489 -17.40 -11.30 -6.85
C GLU A 489 -18.59 -11.80 -7.73
N ARG A 490 -19.59 -10.96 -8.02
CA ARG A 490 -20.74 -11.30 -8.84
C ARG A 490 -20.42 -11.25 -10.33
N LYS A 491 -20.38 -12.42 -10.96
CA LYS A 491 -20.45 -12.55 -12.43
C LYS A 491 -21.81 -12.08 -12.94
N LEU A 492 -21.84 -10.97 -13.68
CA LEU A 492 -23.03 -10.57 -14.43
C LEU A 492 -23.18 -11.41 -15.70
N GLY A 493 -24.36 -12.01 -15.88
CA GLY A 493 -24.69 -12.72 -17.11
C GLY A 493 -24.88 -11.76 -18.28
N SER A 494 -24.60 -12.22 -19.51
CA SER A 494 -24.76 -11.43 -20.74
C SER A 494 -26.18 -10.86 -20.91
N ASN A 495 -27.20 -11.56 -20.41
CA ASN A 495 -28.60 -11.11 -20.41
C ASN A 495 -28.90 -10.02 -19.37
N GLU A 496 -28.20 -9.98 -18.23
CA GLU A 496 -28.39 -8.93 -17.21
C GLU A 496 -27.73 -7.62 -17.66
N VAL A 497 -26.50 -7.70 -18.19
CA VAL A 497 -25.83 -6.56 -18.83
C VAL A 497 -26.69 -6.00 -19.95
N ARG A 498 -27.26 -6.90 -20.77
CA ARG A 498 -28.18 -6.53 -21.85
C ARG A 498 -29.48 -5.92 -21.34
N ASN A 499 -30.09 -6.44 -20.27
CA ASN A 499 -31.33 -5.88 -19.69
C ASN A 499 -31.12 -4.51 -19.03
N ILE A 500 -29.99 -4.27 -18.36
CA ILE A 500 -29.64 -2.95 -17.81
C ILE A 500 -29.50 -1.91 -18.94
N LEU A 501 -28.95 -2.33 -20.08
CA LEU A 501 -28.78 -1.50 -21.28
C LEU A 501 -30.10 -1.33 -22.06
N GLU A 502 -30.97 -2.35 -22.11
CA GLU A 502 -32.24 -2.36 -22.86
C GLU A 502 -33.42 -1.73 -22.08
N ASN A 503 -33.45 -1.79 -20.74
CA ASN A 503 -34.55 -1.24 -19.93
C ASN A 503 -34.58 0.29 -19.88
N ARG A 504 -33.44 0.97 -20.04
CA ARG A 504 -33.40 2.43 -20.27
C ARG A 504 -33.86 2.80 -21.68
N ASP A 505 -33.59 1.94 -22.65
CA ASP A 505 -33.98 2.14 -24.04
C ASP A 505 -35.49 1.99 -24.22
N ARG A 506 -36.17 1.12 -23.45
CA ARG A 506 -37.65 1.01 -23.47
C ARG A 506 -38.37 2.29 -23.02
N LYS A 507 -37.81 3.07 -22.10
CA LYS A 507 -38.35 4.39 -21.71
C LYS A 507 -38.13 5.46 -22.79
N LEU A 508 -37.17 5.28 -23.69
CA LEU A 508 -36.79 6.24 -24.73
C LEU A 508 -37.33 5.87 -26.13
N ARG A 509 -37.70 4.60 -26.35
CA ARG A 509 -38.14 4.02 -27.65
C ARG A 509 -39.58 4.29 -28.05
N LYS A 510 -40.37 5.07 -27.31
CA LYS A 510 -41.73 5.39 -27.78
C LYS A 510 -41.74 6.27 -29.05
N GLU A 511 -40.60 6.84 -29.45
CA GLU A 511 -40.57 7.75 -30.60
C GLU A 511 -39.31 7.54 -31.47
N ALA A 512 -39.56 7.41 -32.79
CA ALA A 512 -38.64 7.60 -33.92
C ALA A 512 -38.03 6.37 -34.64
N LYS A 513 -38.23 6.39 -35.97
CA LYS A 513 -37.73 5.47 -37.01
C LYS A 513 -36.49 6.08 -37.68
N ASN A 514 -35.29 5.70 -37.22
CA ASN A 514 -34.01 5.72 -37.96
C ASN A 514 -32.92 5.12 -37.04
N PRO A 515 -31.91 4.40 -37.55
CA PRO A 515 -30.89 3.79 -36.70
C PRO A 515 -30.12 4.88 -35.95
N SER A 516 -30.16 4.83 -34.62
CA SER A 516 -29.75 5.95 -33.77
C SER A 516 -28.22 6.05 -33.62
N PRO A 517 -27.69 7.23 -33.23
CA PRO A 517 -26.29 7.45 -32.88
C PRO A 517 -25.68 6.41 -31.93
N ILE A 518 -26.52 5.67 -31.19
CA ILE A 518 -26.14 4.62 -30.25
C ILE A 518 -25.50 3.41 -30.96
N SER A 519 -25.91 3.05 -32.17
CA SER A 519 -25.26 1.98 -32.95
C SER A 519 -23.83 2.36 -33.39
N ARG A 520 -23.61 3.66 -33.63
CA ARG A 520 -22.30 4.22 -33.96
C ARG A 520 -21.41 4.31 -32.72
N ILE A 521 -21.96 4.79 -31.60
CA ILE A 521 -21.32 4.79 -30.28
C ILE A 521 -20.93 3.36 -29.84
N PHE A 522 -21.77 2.37 -30.12
CA PHE A 522 -21.50 0.97 -29.82
C PHE A 522 -20.29 0.41 -30.59
N ASN A 523 -20.17 0.74 -31.88
CA ASN A 523 -19.02 0.35 -32.70
C ASN A 523 -17.74 1.10 -32.30
N GLU A 524 -17.85 2.36 -31.87
CA GLU A 524 -16.75 3.16 -31.35
C GLU A 524 -16.24 2.61 -30.01
N VAL A 525 -17.11 2.28 -29.06
CA VAL A 525 -16.74 1.62 -27.78
C VAL A 525 -16.09 0.26 -28.04
N LYS A 526 -16.60 -0.53 -28.98
CA LYS A 526 -16.00 -1.80 -29.40
C LYS A 526 -14.60 -1.62 -30.00
N SER A 527 -14.37 -0.55 -30.75
CA SER A 527 -13.05 -0.20 -31.30
C SER A 527 -12.07 0.17 -30.20
N VAL A 528 -12.50 1.01 -29.24
CA VAL A 528 -11.68 1.45 -28.10
C VAL A 528 -11.28 0.28 -27.21
N ILE A 529 -12.21 -0.63 -26.89
CA ILE A 529 -11.89 -1.84 -26.12
C ILE A 529 -10.88 -2.72 -26.86
N LYS A 530 -11.01 -2.84 -28.19
CA LYS A 530 -10.09 -3.63 -29.01
C LYS A 530 -8.67 -3.02 -29.03
N GLU A 531 -8.57 -1.70 -29.03
CA GLU A 531 -7.30 -0.97 -29.03
C GLU A 531 -6.61 -1.05 -27.65
N ILE A 532 -7.38 -0.88 -26.56
CA ILE A 532 -6.91 -1.11 -25.20
C ILE A 532 -6.34 -2.53 -25.04
N ASN A 533 -7.07 -3.56 -25.50
CA ASN A 533 -6.60 -4.94 -25.44
C ASN A 533 -5.30 -5.19 -26.23
N LYS A 534 -5.11 -4.48 -27.34
CA LYS A 534 -3.89 -4.61 -28.15
C LYS A 534 -2.69 -4.03 -27.42
N LEU A 535 -2.82 -2.83 -26.85
CA LEU A 535 -1.75 -2.15 -26.11
C LEU A 535 -1.32 -2.95 -24.88
N ILE A 536 -2.28 -3.53 -24.16
CA ILE A 536 -2.01 -4.36 -22.97
C ILE A 536 -1.23 -5.63 -23.36
N LYS A 537 -1.61 -6.31 -24.46
CA LYS A 537 -0.91 -7.50 -24.94
C LYS A 537 0.53 -7.22 -25.38
N GLU A 538 0.76 -6.09 -26.04
CA GLU A 538 2.11 -5.68 -26.45
C GLU A 538 3.01 -5.42 -25.22
N GLU A 539 2.46 -4.81 -24.19
CA GLU A 539 3.20 -4.52 -22.95
C GLU A 539 3.44 -5.79 -22.10
N MET A 540 2.49 -6.72 -22.06
CA MET A 540 2.67 -8.03 -21.39
C MET A 540 3.78 -8.87 -22.04
N LYS A 541 3.86 -8.88 -23.37
CA LYS A 541 4.91 -9.58 -24.11
C LYS A 541 6.30 -9.01 -23.84
N LYS A 542 6.42 -7.69 -23.72
CA LYS A 542 7.69 -7.04 -23.33
C LYS A 542 8.14 -7.41 -21.92
N ASN A 543 7.21 -7.77 -21.03
CA ASN A 543 7.48 -8.09 -19.63
C ASN A 543 7.43 -9.61 -19.31
N ASN A 544 7.44 -10.49 -20.33
CA ASN A 544 7.39 -11.95 -20.17
C ASN A 544 6.19 -12.48 -19.35
N LEU A 545 5.05 -11.77 -19.39
CA LEU A 545 3.81 -12.18 -18.73
C LEU A 545 2.99 -13.07 -19.69
N LEU A 546 2.51 -14.22 -19.21
CA LEU A 546 1.72 -15.17 -20.02
C LEU A 546 0.33 -14.61 -20.35
N GLU A 547 -0.14 -14.89 -21.57
CA GLU A 547 -1.30 -14.28 -22.24
C GLU A 547 -2.67 -14.72 -21.69
N GLU A 548 -2.71 -15.53 -20.63
CA GLU A 548 -3.92 -16.27 -20.23
C GLU A 548 -5.02 -15.38 -19.61
N ASP A 549 -4.69 -14.12 -19.30
CA ASP A 549 -5.53 -13.24 -18.48
C ASP A 549 -5.61 -11.81 -19.05
N PHE A 550 -6.31 -11.59 -20.20
CA PHE A 550 -7.51 -10.73 -20.27
C PHE A 550 -8.13 -10.27 -21.61
N ILE A 551 -9.47 -10.06 -21.50
CA ILE A 551 -10.51 -9.67 -22.47
C ILE A 551 -10.38 -10.41 -23.81
N LEU A 552 -10.85 -11.66 -23.83
CA LEU A 552 -11.01 -12.41 -25.05
C LEU A 552 -12.31 -12.01 -25.76
N VAL A 553 -12.16 -11.30 -26.88
CA VAL A 553 -13.22 -11.18 -27.89
C VAL A 553 -13.35 -12.55 -28.57
N ASN A 554 -14.33 -13.34 -28.17
CA ASN A 554 -14.68 -14.53 -28.94
C ASN A 554 -15.55 -14.09 -30.13
N SER A 555 -14.93 -13.98 -31.31
CA SER A 555 -15.56 -13.46 -32.53
C SER A 555 -16.65 -14.36 -33.11
N GLN A 556 -16.89 -15.55 -32.55
CA GLN A 556 -17.75 -16.56 -33.15
C GLN A 556 -19.16 -16.71 -32.52
N LYS A 557 -19.47 -16.10 -31.37
CA LYS A 557 -20.79 -16.34 -30.71
C LYS A 557 -21.50 -15.14 -30.07
N ALA A 558 -21.12 -13.89 -30.35
CA ALA A 558 -21.81 -12.69 -29.85
C ALA A 558 -22.11 -12.66 -28.33
N ASN A 559 -21.34 -13.41 -27.54
CA ASN A 559 -21.35 -13.39 -26.09
C ASN A 559 -20.13 -12.59 -25.62
N TYR A 560 -20.36 -11.64 -24.73
CA TYR A 560 -19.31 -10.86 -24.08
C TYR A 560 -19.15 -11.41 -22.66
N SER A 561 -17.92 -11.79 -22.31
CA SER A 561 -17.56 -12.18 -20.96
C SER A 561 -16.34 -11.38 -20.56
N ILE A 562 -16.44 -10.59 -19.51
CA ILE A 562 -15.27 -10.00 -18.85
C ILE A 562 -14.82 -11.07 -17.87
N PHE A 563 -13.69 -11.70 -18.16
CA PHE A 563 -12.96 -12.39 -17.11
C PHE A 563 -12.10 -11.34 -16.42
N ILE A 564 -12.09 -11.36 -15.09
CA ILE A 564 -11.01 -10.83 -14.24
C ILE A 564 -10.32 -12.07 -13.56
N SER A 565 -9.24 -12.71 -14.05
CA SER A 565 -7.88 -12.65 -13.49
C SER A 565 -7.89 -12.74 -12.00
N GLY A 566 -7.88 -13.95 -11.44
CA GLY A 566 -7.55 -14.11 -10.04
C GLY A 566 -6.20 -13.48 -9.66
N LYS A 567 -5.32 -13.16 -10.64
CA LYS A 567 -4.06 -12.42 -10.41
C LYS A 567 -4.19 -10.90 -10.34
N PHE A 568 -5.33 -10.36 -10.78
CA PHE A 568 -5.63 -8.92 -10.81
C PHE A 568 -6.74 -8.51 -9.84
N GLN A 569 -7.37 -9.48 -9.19
CA GLN A 569 -8.41 -9.30 -8.19
C GLN A 569 -7.86 -9.35 -6.76
N TRP A 570 -6.76 -8.66 -6.45
CA TRP A 570 -6.25 -8.52 -5.07
C TRP A 570 -5.48 -7.21 -4.89
#